data_AF-A0A0V0J1X8-F1
#
_entry.id   AF-A0A0V0J1X8-F1
#
_cell.length_a   1.000
_cell.length_b   1.000
_cell.length_c   1.000
_cell.angle_alpha   90.00
_cell.angle_beta   90.00
_cell.angle_gamma   90.00
#
_symmetry.space_group_name_H-M   'P 1'
#
loop_
_entity.id
_entity.type
_entity.pdbx_description
1 polymer ?
#
loop_
_entity_poly.entity_id
_entity_poly.type
_entity_poly.pdbx_seq_one_letter_code
_entity_poly.pdbx_strand_id
1 'polypeptide(L)'
;MLLAYSPEFVTHPYFRCASYCILFISTLYLYGGLNRQDIQSVRRRIFSASISCLLILLDTITFVRRPNAKGLSLTLLELSRVHLKLEGLGTALFVPSSVTLLLFMGPLFSEYRARYYYRASDWLRECYYTLDWRWLRTVIVAPCVEELIFRGCILFHLKRELKSCCSLCLASAGFFAVSHFHHVFEKIHAGYSWKSAIKSCTAQVLLTAFFGTYSTFIVLRTGNLLAACMVHAICNQFGLPDLRAEIHLAEMRDGARGKVLYLAILVAGLFGWMLLILPATSPHLFSNNSPFCYT
;
A
#
# COMPACT_ATOMS: atom_id res chain seq x y z
N MET A 1 -3.39 10.74 -42.78
CA MET A 1 -2.32 10.88 -41.77
C MET A 1 -2.58 9.84 -40.67
N LEU A 2 -2.33 8.58 -40.99
CA LEU A 2 -2.41 7.46 -40.04
C LEU A 2 -1.12 7.49 -39.24
N LEU A 3 -1.22 7.72 -37.93
CA LEU A 3 -0.11 7.60 -36.98
C LEU A 3 0.46 6.18 -37.12
N ALA A 4 1.64 6.06 -37.73
CA ALA A 4 2.37 4.82 -37.78
C ALA A 4 2.69 4.39 -36.34
N TYR A 5 1.96 3.40 -35.85
CA TYR A 5 2.08 2.83 -34.53
C TYR A 5 3.41 2.07 -34.46
N SER A 6 4.46 2.70 -33.91
CA SER A 6 5.74 2.01 -33.74
C SER A 6 5.64 1.04 -32.56
N PRO A 7 6.10 -0.22 -32.70
CA PRO A 7 6.12 -1.19 -31.59
C PRO A 7 6.97 -0.73 -30.39
N GLU A 8 7.81 0.30 -30.56
CA GLU A 8 8.57 0.95 -29.49
C GLU A 8 7.67 1.74 -28.52
N PHE A 9 6.58 2.34 -28.99
CA PHE A 9 5.68 3.12 -28.13
C PHE A 9 4.97 2.26 -27.08
N VAL A 10 4.51 1.06 -27.47
CA VAL A 10 3.82 0.10 -26.58
C VAL A 10 4.75 -0.52 -25.55
N THR A 11 6.04 -0.59 -25.88
CA THR A 11 7.06 -1.16 -24.99
C THR A 11 7.68 -0.12 -24.06
N HIS A 12 7.35 1.17 -24.23
CA HIS A 12 7.81 2.25 -23.36
C HIS A 12 7.31 2.05 -21.91
N PRO A 13 8.21 2.04 -20.90
CA PRO A 13 7.85 1.77 -19.50
C PRO A 13 6.69 2.61 -18.94
N TYR A 14 6.69 3.93 -19.13
CA TYR A 14 5.59 4.80 -18.67
C TYR A 14 4.23 4.47 -19.30
N PHE A 15 4.19 4.15 -20.60
CA PHE A 15 2.94 3.78 -21.28
C PHE A 15 2.37 2.47 -20.72
N ARG A 16 3.23 1.48 -20.47
CA ARG A 16 2.84 0.24 -19.80
C ARG A 16 2.34 0.48 -18.37
N CYS A 17 3.02 1.32 -17.59
CA CYS A 17 2.58 1.68 -16.24
C CYS A 17 1.19 2.33 -16.24
N ALA A 18 0.93 3.25 -17.17
CA ALA A 18 -0.39 3.86 -17.34
C ALA A 18 -1.45 2.83 -17.73
N SER A 19 -1.11 1.91 -18.65
CA SER A 19 -1.98 0.83 -19.08
C SER A 19 -2.34 -0.13 -17.94
N TYR A 20 -1.40 -0.46 -17.06
CA TYR A 20 -1.64 -1.26 -15.86
C TYR A 20 -2.60 -0.56 -14.90
N CYS A 21 -2.44 0.75 -14.69
CA CYS A 21 -3.36 1.54 -13.87
C CYS A 21 -4.77 1.52 -14.45
N ILE A 22 -4.92 1.74 -15.76
CA ILE A 22 -6.23 1.73 -16.44
C ILE A 22 -6.86 0.35 -16.31
N LEU A 23 -6.13 -0.73 -16.64
CA LEU A 23 -6.62 -2.10 -16.53
C LEU A 23 -7.10 -2.40 -15.11
N PHE A 24 -6.29 -2.12 -14.09
CA PHE A 24 -6.64 -2.31 -12.69
C PHE A 24 -7.94 -1.58 -12.33
N ILE A 25 -8.01 -0.27 -12.57
CA ILE A 25 -9.19 0.54 -12.24
C ILE A 25 -10.43 0.06 -13.00
N SER A 26 -10.33 -0.18 -14.31
CA SER A 26 -11.45 -0.64 -15.12
C SER A 26 -12.01 -1.96 -14.59
N THR A 27 -11.15 -2.90 -14.18
CA THR A 27 -11.60 -4.18 -13.62
C THR A 27 -12.35 -4.06 -12.30
N LEU A 28 -12.13 -3.02 -11.49
CA LEU A 28 -12.89 -2.78 -10.26
C LEU A 28 -14.37 -2.49 -10.53
N TYR A 29 -14.71 -1.98 -11.72
CA TYR A 29 -16.06 -1.56 -12.09
C TYR A 29 -16.80 -2.52 -13.02
N LEU A 30 -16.11 -3.51 -13.63
CA LEU A 30 -16.69 -4.43 -14.62
C LEU A 30 -17.99 -5.13 -14.16
N TYR A 31 -18.11 -5.46 -12.88
CA TYR A 31 -19.25 -6.21 -12.34
C TYR A 31 -20.18 -5.39 -11.45
N GLY A 32 -20.27 -4.07 -11.68
CA GLY A 32 -21.20 -3.20 -10.96
C GLY A 32 -20.76 -2.84 -9.54
N GLY A 33 -19.45 -2.76 -9.30
CA GLY A 33 -18.86 -2.61 -7.97
C GLY A 33 -19.13 -1.29 -7.24
N LEU A 34 -20.11 -0.47 -7.64
CA LEU A 34 -20.24 0.93 -7.17
C LEU A 34 -20.58 1.04 -5.67
N ASN A 35 -21.37 0.12 -5.13
CA ASN A 35 -21.67 0.09 -3.70
C ASN A 35 -20.63 -0.74 -2.92
N ARG A 36 -19.78 -0.08 -2.12
CA ARG A 36 -18.68 -0.74 -1.37
C ARG A 36 -19.12 -1.46 -0.09
N GLN A 37 -20.36 -1.25 0.34
CA GLN A 37 -20.90 -1.84 1.56
C GLN A 37 -21.62 -3.17 1.29
N ASP A 38 -22.07 -3.40 0.06
CA ASP A 38 -22.67 -4.66 -0.34
C ASP A 38 -21.62 -5.80 -0.43
N ILE A 39 -21.92 -6.94 0.18
CA ILE A 39 -21.01 -8.09 0.27
C ILE A 39 -20.77 -8.71 -1.11
N GLN A 40 -21.78 -8.72 -1.99
CA GLN A 40 -21.60 -9.26 -3.34
C GLN A 40 -20.64 -8.39 -4.16
N SER A 41 -20.80 -7.06 -4.08
CA SER A 41 -19.87 -6.09 -4.66
C SER A 41 -18.45 -6.26 -4.12
N VAL A 42 -18.27 -6.48 -2.81
CA VAL A 42 -16.95 -6.75 -2.20
C VAL A 42 -16.30 -8.00 -2.80
N ARG A 43 -17.02 -9.12 -2.89
CA ARG A 43 -16.49 -10.37 -3.46
C ARG A 43 -16.12 -10.22 -4.93
N ARG A 44 -16.96 -9.54 -5.71
CA ARG A 44 -16.70 -9.25 -7.14
C ARG A 44 -15.45 -8.40 -7.33
N ARG A 45 -15.25 -7.37 -6.49
CA ARG A 45 -14.05 -6.54 -6.51
C ARG A 45 -12.79 -7.32 -6.12
N ILE A 46 -12.85 -8.18 -5.10
CA ILE A 46 -11.72 -9.07 -4.74
C ILE A 46 -11.32 -9.92 -5.95
N PHE A 47 -12.31 -10.56 -6.59
CA PHE A 47 -12.08 -11.42 -7.74
C PHE A 47 -11.51 -10.64 -8.94
N SER A 48 -12.12 -9.52 -9.31
CA SER A 48 -11.68 -8.74 -10.47
C SER A 48 -10.32 -8.08 -10.26
N ALA A 49 -10.02 -7.58 -9.05
CA ALA A 49 -8.71 -7.06 -8.69
C ALA A 49 -7.64 -8.16 -8.72
N SER A 50 -7.96 -9.37 -8.27
CA SER A 50 -7.03 -10.51 -8.32
C SER A 50 -6.73 -10.92 -9.76
N ILE A 51 -7.73 -10.91 -10.64
CA ILE A 51 -7.53 -11.20 -12.07
C ILE A 51 -6.65 -10.14 -12.74
N SER A 52 -6.94 -8.85 -12.55
CA SER A 52 -6.10 -7.80 -13.15
C SER A 52 -4.68 -7.84 -12.60
N CYS A 53 -4.52 -8.10 -11.30
CA CYS A 53 -3.22 -8.32 -10.70
C CYS A 53 -2.45 -9.49 -11.36
N LEU A 54 -3.12 -10.63 -11.59
CA LEU A 54 -2.51 -11.77 -12.25
C LEU A 54 -2.11 -11.45 -13.69
N LEU A 55 -2.99 -10.79 -14.46
CA LEU A 55 -2.70 -10.40 -15.85
C LEU A 55 -1.51 -9.44 -15.92
N ILE A 56 -1.45 -8.44 -15.05
CA ILE A 56 -0.36 -7.47 -14.96
C ILE A 56 0.96 -8.16 -14.58
N LEU A 57 0.92 -9.08 -13.61
CA LEU A 57 2.08 -9.85 -13.20
C LEU A 57 2.59 -10.73 -14.35
N LEU A 58 1.69 -11.44 -15.05
CA LEU A 58 2.04 -12.29 -16.18
C LEU A 58 2.69 -11.49 -17.32
N ASP A 59 2.13 -10.33 -17.68
CA ASP A 59 2.73 -9.42 -18.67
C ASP A 59 4.11 -8.94 -18.20
N THR A 60 4.28 -8.56 -16.93
CA THR A 60 5.59 -8.15 -16.36
C THR A 60 6.61 -9.29 -16.44
N ILE A 61 6.21 -10.53 -16.14
CA ILE A 61 7.08 -11.71 -16.20
C ILE A 61 7.61 -11.94 -17.63
N THR A 62 6.84 -11.61 -18.66
CA THR A 62 7.33 -11.71 -20.05
C THR A 62 8.56 -10.84 -20.32
N PHE A 63 8.69 -9.70 -19.64
CA PHE A 63 9.86 -8.81 -19.71
C PHE A 63 10.99 -9.23 -18.78
N VAL A 64 10.68 -9.95 -17.70
CA VAL A 64 11.69 -10.52 -16.80
C VAL A 64 12.42 -11.69 -17.47
N ARG A 65 11.70 -12.46 -18.29
CA ARG A 65 12.24 -13.64 -18.97
C ARG A 65 13.37 -13.29 -19.93
N ARG A 66 14.39 -14.16 -19.95
CA ARG A 66 15.41 -14.13 -20.99
C ARG A 66 14.80 -14.64 -22.31
N PRO A 67 15.21 -14.11 -23.48
CA PRO A 67 14.66 -14.51 -24.79
C PRO A 67 14.67 -16.02 -25.07
N ASN A 68 15.58 -16.77 -24.44
CA ASN A 68 15.76 -18.21 -24.66
C ASN A 68 15.13 -19.12 -23.57
N ALA A 69 14.33 -18.58 -22.65
CA ALA A 69 13.67 -19.38 -21.62
C ALA A 69 12.49 -20.17 -22.22
N LYS A 70 12.54 -21.52 -22.16
CA LYS A 70 11.45 -22.39 -22.63
C LYS A 70 10.44 -22.64 -21.50
N GLY A 71 9.16 -22.38 -21.77
CA GLY A 71 8.03 -22.72 -20.87
C GLY A 71 7.65 -21.68 -19.81
N LEU A 72 6.52 -21.90 -19.13
CA LEU A 72 6.04 -21.07 -18.02
C LEU A 72 6.64 -21.53 -16.67
N SER A 73 7.95 -21.76 -16.60
CA SER A 73 8.63 -22.07 -15.34
C SER A 73 8.89 -20.75 -14.61
N LEU A 74 8.16 -20.47 -13.52
CA LEU A 74 8.44 -19.35 -12.62
C LEU A 74 9.58 -19.71 -11.67
N THR A 75 10.79 -19.31 -12.02
CA THR A 75 11.95 -19.54 -11.14
C THR A 75 11.96 -18.50 -10.01
N LEU A 76 12.47 -18.88 -8.83
CA LEU A 76 12.63 -17.97 -7.68
C LEU A 76 13.44 -16.70 -8.04
N LEU A 77 14.35 -16.81 -9.01
CA LEU A 77 15.14 -15.70 -9.54
C LEU A 77 14.32 -14.68 -10.36
N GLU A 78 13.25 -15.12 -11.03
CA GLU A 78 12.38 -14.21 -11.78
C GLU A 78 11.45 -13.46 -10.82
N LEU A 79 10.93 -14.16 -9.81
CA LEU A 79 10.12 -13.56 -8.74
C LEU A 79 10.90 -12.52 -7.93
N SER A 80 12.21 -12.74 -7.71
CA SER A 80 13.04 -11.77 -7.00
C SER A 80 13.20 -10.44 -7.75
N ARG A 81 12.99 -10.40 -9.07
CA ARG A 81 13.03 -9.16 -9.86
C ARG A 81 11.80 -8.26 -9.67
N VAL A 82 10.69 -8.85 -9.20
CA VAL A 82 9.51 -8.13 -8.70
C VAL A 82 9.48 -8.10 -7.16
N HIS A 83 10.66 -8.29 -6.55
CA HIS A 83 10.90 -8.19 -5.10
C HIS A 83 10.19 -9.26 -4.25
N LEU A 84 9.74 -10.35 -4.88
CA LEU A 84 9.26 -11.54 -4.16
C LEU A 84 10.47 -12.43 -3.83
N LYS A 85 11.05 -12.24 -2.64
CA LYS A 85 12.17 -13.04 -2.13
C LYS A 85 11.89 -13.59 -0.74
N LEU A 86 12.41 -14.78 -0.46
CA LEU A 86 12.34 -15.43 0.86
C LEU A 86 13.53 -15.06 1.76
N GLU A 87 14.65 -14.64 1.17
CA GLU A 87 15.84 -14.21 1.90
C GLU A 87 15.55 -12.99 2.79
N GLY A 88 15.90 -13.10 4.07
CA GLY A 88 15.65 -12.03 5.05
C GLY A 88 14.18 -11.71 5.30
N LEU A 89 13.24 -12.60 4.89
CA LEU A 89 11.80 -12.33 4.95
C LEU A 89 11.31 -12.02 6.37
N GLY A 90 11.73 -12.81 7.37
CA GLY A 90 11.32 -12.58 8.76
C GLY A 90 11.70 -11.18 9.25
N THR A 91 12.95 -10.76 9.03
CA THR A 91 13.42 -9.42 9.35
C THR A 91 12.67 -8.35 8.55
N ALA A 92 12.44 -8.59 7.26
CA ALA A 92 11.74 -7.67 6.36
C ALA A 92 10.27 -7.47 6.75
N LEU A 93 9.62 -8.49 7.29
CA LEU A 93 8.26 -8.39 7.82
C LEU A 93 8.25 -7.71 9.19
N PHE A 94 9.19 -8.03 10.08
CA PHE A 94 9.13 -7.57 11.46
C PHE A 94 9.62 -6.14 11.66
N VAL A 95 10.79 -5.79 11.12
CA VAL A 95 11.49 -4.55 11.47
C VAL A 95 10.80 -3.31 10.88
N PRO A 96 10.50 -3.22 9.57
CA PRO A 96 9.75 -2.09 9.01
C PRO A 96 8.33 -1.94 9.61
N SER A 97 7.66 -3.06 9.88
CA SER A 97 6.34 -3.05 10.52
C SER A 97 6.39 -2.52 11.94
N SER A 98 7.38 -2.92 12.73
CA SER A 98 7.58 -2.41 14.09
C SER A 98 7.81 -0.90 14.11
N VAL A 99 8.63 -0.39 13.19
CA VAL A 99 8.84 1.06 13.06
C VAL A 99 7.56 1.76 12.58
N THR A 100 6.80 1.16 11.67
CA THR A 100 5.50 1.69 11.21
C THR A 100 4.50 1.81 12.36
N LEU A 101 4.46 0.85 13.28
CA LEU A 101 3.57 0.91 14.46
C LEU A 101 3.85 2.12 15.37
N LEU A 102 5.04 2.72 15.30
CA LEU A 102 5.34 3.96 16.03
C LEU A 102 4.42 5.11 15.61
N LEU A 103 4.01 5.17 14.33
CA LEU A 103 3.05 6.17 13.84
C LEU A 103 1.66 6.02 14.49
N PHE A 104 1.34 4.82 14.99
CA PHE A 104 0.06 4.47 15.58
C PHE A 104 0.09 4.41 17.10
N MET A 105 1.16 4.89 17.74
CA MET A 105 1.30 4.88 19.20
C MET A 105 0.17 5.61 19.93
N GLY A 106 -0.37 6.69 19.35
CA GLY A 106 -1.53 7.40 19.89
C GLY A 106 -2.78 6.50 19.95
N PRO A 107 -3.29 6.01 18.80
CA PRO A 107 -4.39 5.05 18.76
C PRO A 107 -4.18 3.81 19.62
N LEU A 108 -3.00 3.20 19.57
CA LEU A 108 -2.65 2.05 20.40
C LEU A 108 -2.74 2.37 21.90
N PHE A 109 -2.31 3.57 22.30
CA PHE A 109 -2.46 4.04 23.68
C PHE A 109 -3.93 4.25 24.06
N SER A 110 -4.74 4.86 23.19
CA SER A 110 -6.18 5.01 23.40
C SER A 110 -6.87 3.65 23.60
N GLU A 111 -6.60 2.67 22.73
CA GLU A 111 -7.14 1.31 22.84
C GLU A 111 -6.72 0.61 24.13
N TYR A 112 -5.42 0.68 24.46
CA TYR A 112 -4.87 0.13 25.71
C TYR A 112 -5.58 0.73 26.93
N ARG A 113 -5.72 2.06 26.95
CA ARG A 113 -6.37 2.79 28.03
C ARG A 113 -7.85 2.43 28.12
N ALA A 114 -8.55 2.27 27.00
CA ALA A 114 -9.96 1.89 26.95
C ALA A 114 -10.22 0.43 27.39
N ARG A 115 -9.15 -0.36 27.64
CA ARG A 115 -9.21 -1.77 28.06
C ARG A 115 -9.93 -2.69 27.07
N TYR A 116 -9.99 -2.32 25.78
CA TYR A 116 -10.64 -3.15 24.76
C TYR A 116 -10.05 -4.57 24.66
N TYR A 117 -8.76 -4.76 25.00
CA TYR A 117 -8.04 -6.02 24.81
C TYR A 117 -7.22 -6.48 26.03
N TYR A 118 -7.82 -6.48 27.23
CA TYR A 118 -7.07 -6.84 28.46
C TYR A 118 -6.73 -8.34 28.54
N ARG A 119 -7.49 -9.21 27.86
CA ARG A 119 -7.17 -10.65 27.70
C ARG A 119 -7.05 -11.01 26.24
N ALA A 120 -6.16 -11.97 25.94
CA ALA A 120 -6.02 -12.54 24.59
C ALA A 120 -7.35 -13.10 24.04
N SER A 121 -8.25 -13.57 24.92
CA SER A 121 -9.60 -14.01 24.56
C SER A 121 -10.49 -12.89 24.02
N ASP A 122 -10.35 -11.67 24.54
CA ASP A 122 -11.16 -10.52 24.13
C ASP A 122 -10.70 -10.05 22.73
N TRP A 123 -9.38 -10.07 22.49
CA TRP A 123 -8.79 -9.81 21.18
C TRP A 123 -9.19 -10.86 20.13
N LEU A 124 -9.08 -12.16 20.46
CA LEU A 124 -9.49 -13.24 19.55
C LEU A 124 -10.99 -13.18 19.21
N ARG A 125 -11.83 -12.79 20.18
CA ARG A 125 -13.26 -12.62 19.98
C ARG A 125 -13.54 -11.46 19.03
N GLU A 126 -12.87 -10.32 19.22
CA GLU A 126 -13.00 -9.18 18.32
C GLU A 126 -12.53 -9.54 16.91
N CYS A 127 -11.40 -10.25 16.76
CA CYS A 127 -10.98 -10.79 15.48
C CYS A 127 -12.08 -11.65 14.85
N TYR A 128 -12.65 -12.61 15.59
CA TYR A 128 -13.71 -13.45 15.06
C TYR A 128 -14.91 -12.64 14.50
N TYR A 129 -15.34 -11.58 15.19
CA TYR A 129 -16.45 -10.75 14.73
C TYR A 129 -16.08 -9.75 13.62
N THR A 130 -14.83 -9.30 13.58
CA THR A 130 -14.32 -8.34 12.59
C THR A 130 -13.82 -9.02 11.31
N LEU A 131 -13.55 -10.33 11.34
CA LEU A 131 -13.14 -11.15 10.20
C LEU A 131 -14.30 -11.38 9.22
N ASP A 132 -14.73 -10.31 8.55
CA ASP A 132 -15.67 -10.35 7.43
C ASP A 132 -14.97 -10.14 6.08
N TRP A 133 -15.75 -10.25 4.99
CA TRP A 133 -15.23 -10.03 3.64
C TRP A 133 -14.68 -8.62 3.42
N ARG A 134 -15.18 -7.62 4.16
CA ARG A 134 -14.75 -6.21 4.04
C ARG A 134 -13.41 -6.02 4.72
N TRP A 135 -13.20 -6.62 5.88
CA TRP A 135 -11.92 -6.65 6.57
C TRP A 135 -10.87 -7.39 5.75
N LEU A 136 -11.19 -8.61 5.27
CA LEU A 136 -10.29 -9.40 4.42
C LEU A 136 -9.85 -8.62 3.18
N ARG A 137 -10.80 -7.95 2.52
CA ARG A 137 -10.50 -7.08 1.37
C ARG A 137 -9.54 -5.96 1.77
N THR A 138 -9.81 -5.28 2.88
CA THR A 138 -9.14 -4.02 3.25
C THR A 138 -7.76 -4.25 3.85
N VAL A 139 -7.57 -5.30 4.65
CA VAL A 139 -6.35 -5.54 5.42
C VAL A 139 -5.42 -6.56 4.73
N ILE A 140 -5.95 -7.46 3.90
CA ILE A 140 -5.13 -8.50 3.25
C ILE A 140 -5.12 -8.34 1.73
N VAL A 141 -6.28 -8.42 1.07
CA VAL A 141 -6.34 -8.51 -0.40
C VAL A 141 -5.86 -7.22 -1.06
N ALA A 142 -6.39 -6.06 -0.65
CA ALA A 142 -6.03 -4.77 -1.24
C ALA A 142 -4.54 -4.48 -1.06
N PRO A 143 -3.93 -4.60 0.14
CA PRO A 143 -2.48 -4.51 0.31
C PRO A 143 -1.69 -5.41 -0.64
N CYS A 144 -2.01 -6.71 -0.70
CA CYS A 144 -1.28 -7.64 -1.55
C CYS A 144 -1.38 -7.30 -3.05
N VAL A 145 -2.59 -7.00 -3.53
CA VAL A 145 -2.84 -6.67 -4.94
C VAL A 145 -2.18 -5.35 -5.31
N GLU A 146 -2.39 -4.31 -4.51
CA GLU A 146 -1.88 -2.97 -4.79
C GLU A 146 -0.36 -2.95 -4.72
N GLU A 147 0.26 -3.52 -3.69
CA GLU A 147 1.73 -3.55 -3.63
C GLU A 147 2.34 -4.35 -4.78
N LEU A 148 1.76 -5.50 -5.16
CA LEU A 148 2.24 -6.28 -6.29
C LEU A 148 2.14 -5.52 -7.62
N ILE A 149 1.05 -4.79 -7.87
CA ILE A 149 0.89 -3.98 -9.08
C ILE A 149 1.86 -2.78 -9.05
N PHE A 150 1.87 -1.99 -7.97
CA PHE A 150 2.56 -0.71 -7.95
C PHE A 150 4.06 -0.80 -7.61
N ARG A 151 4.45 -1.72 -6.71
CA ARG A 151 5.83 -1.89 -6.22
C ARG A 151 6.51 -3.13 -6.79
N GLY A 152 5.75 -4.14 -7.21
CA GLY A 152 6.26 -5.24 -8.03
C GLY A 152 6.38 -4.82 -9.50
N CYS A 153 5.24 -4.61 -10.16
CA CYS A 153 5.16 -4.52 -11.62
C CYS A 153 5.51 -3.12 -12.18
N ILE A 154 4.83 -2.07 -11.72
CA ILE A 154 5.07 -0.69 -12.18
C ILE A 154 6.50 -0.26 -11.82
N LEU A 155 6.95 -0.50 -10.58
CA LEU A 155 8.31 -0.17 -10.17
C LEU A 155 9.38 -0.93 -10.99
N PHE A 156 9.13 -2.18 -11.38
CA PHE A 156 10.02 -2.92 -12.28
C PHE A 156 10.21 -2.19 -13.61
N HIS A 157 9.12 -1.72 -14.23
CA HIS A 157 9.20 -0.93 -15.47
C HIS A 157 9.91 0.40 -15.24
N LEU A 158 9.60 1.11 -14.15
CA LEU A 158 10.22 2.40 -13.83
C LEU A 158 11.73 2.32 -13.63
N LYS A 159 12.27 1.23 -13.05
CA LYS A 159 13.72 1.02 -12.87
C LYS A 159 14.52 0.97 -14.18
N ARG A 160 13.85 0.72 -15.31
CA ARG A 160 14.49 0.73 -16.64
C ARG A 160 14.88 2.15 -17.03
N GLU A 161 14.03 3.12 -16.73
CA GLU A 161 14.21 4.55 -17.08
C GLU A 161 14.86 5.36 -15.95
N LEU A 162 14.47 5.10 -14.70
CA LEU A 162 14.85 5.91 -13.55
C LEU A 162 15.97 5.26 -12.75
N LYS A 163 16.96 6.07 -12.33
CA LYS A 163 18.14 5.61 -11.59
C LYS A 163 18.25 6.13 -10.16
N SER A 164 17.51 7.18 -9.80
CA SER A 164 17.54 7.75 -8.45
C SER A 164 16.45 7.14 -7.56
N CYS A 165 16.79 6.88 -6.29
CA CYS A 165 15.86 6.44 -5.26
C CYS A 165 14.63 7.37 -5.18
N CYS A 166 14.87 8.68 -5.08
CA CYS A 166 13.81 9.67 -4.98
C CYS A 166 12.88 9.63 -6.20
N SER A 167 13.46 9.58 -7.41
CA SER A 167 12.67 9.50 -8.65
C SER A 167 11.79 8.25 -8.73
N LEU A 168 12.32 7.08 -8.30
CA LEU A 168 11.57 5.83 -8.27
C LEU A 168 10.43 5.87 -7.24
N CYS A 169 10.71 6.39 -6.04
CA CYS A 169 9.71 6.56 -5.00
C CYS A 169 8.57 7.46 -5.46
N LEU A 170 8.88 8.66 -5.98
CA LEU A 170 7.89 9.63 -6.44
C LEU A 170 7.11 9.13 -7.66
N ALA A 171 7.76 8.48 -8.63
CA ALA A 171 7.07 8.01 -9.83
C ALA A 171 6.10 6.85 -9.52
N SER A 172 6.53 5.84 -8.76
CA SER A 172 5.66 4.73 -8.35
C SER A 172 4.52 5.24 -7.46
N ALA A 173 4.81 6.13 -6.51
CA ALA A 173 3.82 6.80 -5.68
C ALA A 173 2.81 7.63 -6.50
N GLY A 174 3.29 8.31 -7.54
CA GLY A 174 2.45 9.10 -8.45
C GLY A 174 1.43 8.24 -9.19
N PHE A 175 1.85 7.12 -9.79
CA PHE A 175 0.91 6.18 -10.41
C PHE A 175 -0.11 5.62 -9.40
N PHE A 176 0.36 5.25 -8.20
CA PHE A 176 -0.49 4.77 -7.12
C PHE A 176 -1.53 5.81 -6.71
N ALA A 177 -1.11 7.03 -6.41
CA ALA A 177 -1.98 8.14 -6.02
C ALA A 177 -2.98 8.52 -7.12
N VAL A 178 -2.52 8.65 -8.36
CA VAL A 178 -3.39 9.01 -9.48
C VAL A 178 -4.46 7.95 -9.71
N SER A 179 -4.12 6.67 -9.56
CA SER A 179 -5.11 5.60 -9.70
C SER A 179 -6.26 5.72 -8.68
N HIS A 180 -6.01 6.31 -7.51
CA HIS A 180 -7.02 6.52 -6.46
C HIS A 180 -7.98 7.68 -6.72
N PHE A 181 -7.76 8.50 -7.77
CA PHE A 181 -8.76 9.47 -8.20
C PHE A 181 -10.07 8.82 -8.65
N HIS A 182 -10.08 7.51 -8.95
CA HIS A 182 -11.33 6.78 -9.23
C HIS A 182 -12.36 6.89 -8.09
N HIS A 183 -11.95 7.19 -6.84
CA HIS A 183 -12.87 7.43 -5.74
C HIS A 183 -13.77 8.65 -5.94
N VAL A 184 -13.36 9.63 -6.77
CA VAL A 184 -14.22 10.77 -7.12
C VAL A 184 -15.50 10.27 -7.79
N PHE A 185 -15.38 9.31 -8.71
CA PHE A 185 -16.52 8.70 -9.38
C PHE A 185 -17.43 7.95 -8.39
N GLU A 186 -16.86 7.21 -7.44
CA GLU A 186 -17.64 6.54 -6.38
C GLU A 186 -18.41 7.55 -5.52
N LYS A 187 -17.78 8.67 -5.14
CA LYS A 187 -18.42 9.72 -4.32
C LYS A 187 -19.54 10.42 -5.07
N ILE A 188 -19.34 10.74 -6.35
CA ILE A 188 -20.39 11.33 -7.19
C ILE A 188 -21.57 10.37 -7.32
N HIS A 189 -21.31 9.08 -7.54
CA HIS A 189 -22.36 8.07 -7.60
C HIS A 189 -23.10 7.90 -6.27
N ALA A 190 -22.43 8.12 -5.14
CA ALA A 190 -23.03 8.16 -3.81
C ALA A 190 -23.81 9.48 -3.51
N GLY A 191 -24.00 10.36 -4.49
CA GLY A 191 -24.80 11.59 -4.37
C GLY A 191 -24.03 12.83 -3.92
N TYR A 192 -22.70 12.78 -3.81
CA TYR A 192 -21.90 13.96 -3.49
C TYR A 192 -21.83 14.89 -4.70
N SER A 193 -21.85 16.21 -4.47
CA SER A 193 -21.55 17.17 -5.53
C SER A 193 -20.12 17.02 -6.02
N TRP A 194 -19.87 17.30 -7.31
CA TRP A 194 -18.53 17.23 -7.90
C TRP A 194 -17.47 17.98 -7.09
N LYS A 195 -17.78 19.20 -6.61
CA LYS A 195 -16.86 20.00 -5.78
C LYS A 195 -16.53 19.32 -4.45
N SER A 196 -17.54 18.73 -3.79
CA SER A 196 -17.36 18.03 -2.51
C SER A 196 -16.56 16.73 -2.69
N ALA A 197 -16.90 15.95 -3.73
CA ALA A 197 -16.20 14.71 -4.08
C ALA A 197 -14.72 14.97 -4.38
N ILE A 198 -14.40 15.96 -5.22
CA ILE A 198 -13.02 16.33 -5.54
C ILE A 198 -12.28 16.78 -4.28
N LYS A 199 -12.85 17.69 -3.48
CA LYS A 199 -12.21 18.18 -2.24
C LYS A 199 -11.88 17.04 -1.28
N SER A 200 -12.83 16.13 -1.05
CA SER A 200 -12.63 14.97 -0.17
C SER A 200 -11.58 14.00 -0.72
N CYS A 201 -11.61 13.71 -2.03
CA CYS A 201 -10.67 12.78 -2.64
C CYS A 201 -9.26 13.37 -2.78
N THR A 202 -9.09 14.68 -2.94
CA THR A 202 -7.74 15.29 -3.00
C THR A 202 -6.94 15.02 -1.72
N ALA A 203 -7.54 15.20 -0.55
CA ALA A 203 -6.86 14.91 0.71
C ALA A 203 -6.48 13.42 0.82
N GLN A 204 -7.39 12.54 0.41
CA GLN A 204 -7.13 11.10 0.36
C GLN A 204 -5.98 10.76 -0.60
N VAL A 205 -5.99 11.31 -1.82
CA VAL A 205 -4.95 11.07 -2.83
C VAL A 205 -3.58 11.59 -2.40
N LEU A 206 -3.51 12.73 -1.72
CA LEU A 206 -2.25 13.25 -1.17
C LEU A 206 -1.67 12.31 -0.10
N LEU A 207 -2.53 11.80 0.78
CA LEU A 207 -2.10 10.79 1.74
C LEU A 207 -1.67 9.49 1.05
N THR A 208 -2.42 9.05 0.05
CA THR A 208 -2.07 7.90 -0.80
C THR A 208 -0.73 8.11 -1.50
N ALA A 209 -0.36 9.33 -1.91
CA ALA A 209 0.95 9.65 -2.47
C ALA A 209 2.07 9.60 -1.41
N PHE A 210 1.81 10.07 -0.19
CA PHE A 210 2.77 9.98 0.91
C PHE A 210 3.04 8.52 1.29
N PHE A 211 1.99 7.74 1.56
CA PHE A 211 2.09 6.30 1.77
C PHE A 211 2.72 5.60 0.55
N GLY A 212 2.32 6.07 -0.64
CA GLY A 212 2.93 5.85 -1.95
C GLY A 212 4.45 5.77 -1.89
N THR A 213 5.02 6.89 -1.49
CA THR A 213 6.46 7.14 -1.41
C THR A 213 7.10 6.25 -0.34
N TYR A 214 6.45 6.14 0.82
CA TYR A 214 6.90 5.33 1.94
C TYR A 214 7.00 3.84 1.59
N SER A 215 5.95 3.24 1.04
CA SER A 215 5.94 1.82 0.67
C SER A 215 6.99 1.51 -0.40
N THR A 216 7.15 2.38 -1.41
CA THR A 216 8.21 2.21 -2.42
C THR A 216 9.60 2.29 -1.80
N PHE A 217 9.81 3.21 -0.85
CA PHE A 217 11.06 3.29 -0.09
C PHE A 217 11.34 1.99 0.68
N ILE A 218 10.34 1.42 1.38
CA ILE A 218 10.46 0.11 2.06
C ILE A 218 10.91 -0.97 1.07
N VAL A 219 10.26 -1.09 -0.10
CA VAL A 219 10.58 -2.12 -1.09
C VAL A 219 11.98 -1.94 -1.68
N LEU A 220 12.41 -0.70 -1.95
CA LEU A 220 13.76 -0.45 -2.49
C LEU A 220 14.85 -0.76 -1.45
N ARG A 221 14.62 -0.43 -0.18
CA ARG A 221 15.57 -0.63 0.92
C ARG A 221 15.64 -2.09 1.39
N THR A 222 14.51 -2.76 1.54
CA THR A 222 14.44 -4.16 2.01
C THR A 222 14.62 -5.16 0.87
N GLY A 223 14.29 -4.76 -0.37
CA GLY A 223 14.20 -5.67 -1.51
C GLY A 223 13.07 -6.68 -1.39
N ASN A 224 12.11 -6.48 -0.47
CA ASN A 224 11.05 -7.45 -0.18
C ASN A 224 9.66 -6.81 -0.30
N LEU A 225 8.85 -7.32 -1.22
CA LEU A 225 7.51 -6.84 -1.47
C LEU A 225 6.57 -7.11 -0.29
N LEU A 226 6.72 -8.27 0.36
CA LEU A 226 5.85 -8.66 1.47
C LEU A 226 6.02 -7.74 2.69
N ALA A 227 7.19 -7.10 2.84
CA ALA A 227 7.40 -6.05 3.84
C ALA A 227 6.45 -4.87 3.61
N ALA A 228 6.34 -4.40 2.36
CA ALA A 228 5.38 -3.36 2.00
C ALA A 228 3.94 -3.81 2.17
N CYS A 229 3.59 -5.06 1.80
CA CYS A 229 2.24 -5.60 2.04
C CYS A 229 1.88 -5.56 3.53
N MET A 230 2.80 -5.94 4.41
CA MET A 230 2.57 -5.92 5.87
C MET A 230 2.45 -4.51 6.42
N VAL A 231 3.33 -3.59 5.99
CA VAL A 231 3.25 -2.16 6.34
C VAL A 231 1.93 -1.55 5.87
N HIS A 232 1.50 -1.86 4.66
CA HIS A 232 0.21 -1.43 4.12
C HIS A 232 -0.96 -2.00 4.94
N ALA A 233 -0.95 -3.30 5.25
CA ALA A 233 -1.97 -3.93 6.07
C ALA A 233 -2.12 -3.25 7.43
N ILE A 234 -1.01 -2.92 8.10
CA ILE A 234 -0.99 -2.15 9.35
C ILE A 234 -1.63 -0.77 9.14
N CYS A 235 -1.21 -0.02 8.13
CA CYS A 235 -1.78 1.29 7.84
C CYS A 235 -3.29 1.23 7.53
N ASN A 236 -3.76 0.18 6.85
CA ASN A 236 -5.18 0.00 6.57
C ASN A 236 -5.99 -0.46 7.78
N GLN A 237 -5.37 -1.22 8.70
CA GLN A 237 -6.01 -1.66 9.94
C GLN A 237 -6.25 -0.46 10.87
N PHE A 238 -5.25 0.40 11.07
CA PHE A 238 -5.37 1.54 11.98
C PHE A 238 -5.99 2.78 11.33
N GLY A 239 -5.77 2.98 10.02
CA GLY A 239 -6.20 4.17 9.31
C GLY A 239 -5.55 5.45 9.82
N LEU A 240 -5.99 6.61 9.33
CA LEU A 240 -5.63 7.87 9.98
C LEU A 240 -6.44 8.04 11.26
N PRO A 241 -5.80 8.38 12.40
CA PRO A 241 -6.54 8.69 13.60
C PRO A 241 -7.45 9.89 13.38
N ASP A 242 -8.72 9.79 13.80
CA ASP A 242 -9.56 10.98 13.97
C ASP A 242 -9.02 11.78 15.16
N LEU A 243 -8.03 12.62 14.88
CA LEU A 243 -7.35 13.42 15.90
C LEU A 243 -8.34 14.22 16.74
N ARG A 244 -9.44 14.71 16.14
CA ARG A 244 -10.44 15.49 16.88
C ARG A 244 -11.16 14.61 17.89
N ALA A 245 -11.66 13.46 17.45
CA ALA A 245 -12.36 12.53 18.33
C ALA A 245 -11.43 11.99 19.43
N GLU A 246 -10.25 11.52 19.07
CA GLU A 246 -9.27 10.94 20.00
C GLU A 246 -8.79 11.95 21.05
N ILE A 247 -8.47 13.19 20.64
CA ILE A 247 -8.09 14.26 21.57
C ILE A 247 -9.25 14.58 22.53
N HIS A 248 -10.47 14.65 22.01
CA HIS A 248 -11.64 14.91 22.84
C HIS A 248 -11.88 13.77 23.86
N LEU A 249 -11.73 12.51 23.44
CA LEU A 249 -11.82 11.36 24.34
C LEU A 249 -10.74 11.38 25.42
N ALA A 250 -9.49 11.70 25.05
CA ALA A 250 -8.39 11.86 26.01
C ALA A 250 -8.66 12.98 27.02
N GLU A 251 -9.24 14.09 26.56
CA GLU A 251 -9.63 15.24 27.39
C GLU A 251 -10.80 14.90 28.34
N MET A 252 -11.82 14.20 27.86
CA MET A 252 -12.94 13.73 28.69
C MET A 252 -12.48 12.78 29.80
N ARG A 253 -11.45 11.97 29.51
CA ARG A 253 -10.96 10.94 30.43
C ARG A 253 -10.09 11.49 31.56
N ASP A 254 -9.10 12.32 31.24
CA ASP A 254 -8.08 12.78 32.19
C ASP A 254 -7.89 14.32 32.17
N GLY A 255 -8.87 15.05 31.64
CA GLY A 255 -8.83 16.51 31.49
C GLY A 255 -7.70 16.98 30.55
N ALA A 256 -7.21 18.19 30.80
CA ALA A 256 -6.10 18.77 30.02
C ALA A 256 -4.83 17.89 30.03
N ARG A 257 -4.60 17.12 31.10
CA ARG A 257 -3.44 16.21 31.20
C ARG A 257 -3.55 15.06 30.20
N GLY A 258 -4.73 14.47 30.02
CA GLY A 258 -4.97 13.41 29.04
C GLY A 258 -4.72 13.86 27.61
N LYS A 259 -5.23 15.05 27.27
CA LYS A 259 -4.99 15.69 25.97
C LYS A 259 -3.50 15.91 25.68
N VAL A 260 -2.77 16.48 26.64
CA VAL A 260 -1.32 16.72 26.50
C VAL A 260 -0.56 15.40 26.35
N LEU A 261 -0.90 14.38 27.14
CA LEU A 261 -0.29 13.07 27.07
C LEU A 261 -0.53 12.39 25.70
N TYR A 262 -1.75 12.41 25.20
CA TYR A 262 -2.09 11.83 23.88
C TYR A 262 -1.29 12.50 22.76
N LEU A 263 -1.24 13.85 22.76
CA LEU A 263 -0.46 14.61 21.79
C LEU A 263 1.04 14.31 21.91
N ALA A 264 1.57 14.21 23.12
CA ALA A 264 2.97 13.87 23.36
C ALA A 264 3.32 12.48 22.81
N ILE A 265 2.45 11.49 23.01
CA ILE A 265 2.63 10.13 22.47
C ILE A 265 2.59 10.12 20.94
N LEU A 266 1.66 10.86 20.33
CA LEU A 266 1.57 10.98 18.88
C LEU A 266 2.85 11.59 18.28
N VAL A 267 3.34 12.68 18.87
CA VAL A 267 4.58 13.36 18.44
C VAL A 267 5.81 12.47 18.67
N ALA A 268 5.90 11.81 19.83
CA ALA A 268 6.99 10.89 20.13
C ALA A 268 7.01 9.70 19.15
N GLY A 269 5.84 9.16 18.79
CA GLY A 269 5.70 8.11 17.79
C GLY A 269 6.18 8.53 16.41
N LEU A 270 5.75 9.72 15.94
CA LEU A 270 6.21 10.30 14.68
C LEU A 270 7.72 10.54 14.67
N PHE A 271 8.26 11.12 15.75
CA PHE A 271 9.70 11.39 15.86
C PHE A 271 10.52 10.09 15.91
N GLY A 272 10.05 9.10 16.67
CA GLY A 272 10.64 7.76 16.70
C GLY A 272 10.66 7.10 15.33
N TRP A 273 9.56 7.19 14.57
CA TRP A 273 9.50 6.71 13.19
C TRP A 273 10.53 7.43 12.29
N MET A 274 10.60 8.76 12.34
CA MET A 274 11.56 9.54 11.52
C MET A 274 13.03 9.17 11.82
N LEU A 275 13.37 8.95 13.09
CA LEU A 275 14.73 8.57 13.49
C LEU A 275 15.07 7.12 13.12
N LEU A 276 14.12 6.20 13.29
CA LEU A 276 14.39 4.77 13.18
C LEU A 276 14.18 4.24 11.77
N ILE A 277 13.46 4.92 10.89
CA ILE A 277 13.11 4.36 9.58
C ILE A 277 14.34 4.07 8.70
N LEU A 278 15.32 4.97 8.67
CA LEU A 278 16.55 4.78 7.91
C LEU A 278 17.40 3.60 8.43
N PRO A 279 17.77 3.54 9.73
CA PRO A 279 18.56 2.42 10.26
C PRO A 279 17.79 1.10 10.22
N ALA A 280 16.49 1.11 10.53
CA ALA A 280 15.65 -0.09 10.53
C ALA A 280 15.43 -0.66 9.13
N THR A 281 15.57 0.15 8.07
CA THR A 281 15.48 -0.31 6.69
C THR A 281 16.85 -0.45 6.03
N SER A 282 17.93 -0.59 6.81
CA SER A 282 19.26 -0.74 6.21
C SER A 282 19.38 -2.01 5.35
N PRO A 283 19.80 -1.93 4.08
CA PRO A 283 19.76 -3.05 3.13
C PRO A 283 20.51 -4.31 3.61
N HIS A 284 21.56 -4.13 4.41
CA HIS A 284 22.35 -5.23 4.99
C HIS A 284 21.52 -6.15 5.90
N LEU A 285 20.47 -5.64 6.56
CA LEU A 285 19.59 -6.44 7.41
C LEU A 285 18.74 -7.46 6.63
N PHE A 286 18.62 -7.26 5.31
CA PHE A 286 17.70 -8.01 4.45
C PHE A 286 18.41 -8.75 3.31
N SER A 287 19.74 -8.86 3.36
CA SER A 287 20.56 -9.39 2.25
C SER A 287 20.23 -8.68 0.91
N ASN A 288 19.98 -7.37 0.95
CA ASN A 288 19.62 -6.60 -0.22
C ASN A 288 20.85 -5.90 -0.82
N ASN A 289 21.24 -6.35 -2.01
CA ASN A 289 22.36 -5.80 -2.79
C ASN A 289 21.90 -4.77 -3.84
N SER A 290 20.66 -4.26 -3.74
CA SER A 290 20.10 -3.33 -4.73
C SER A 290 20.78 -1.96 -4.66
N PRO A 291 21.34 -1.41 -5.76
CA PRO A 291 22.08 -0.13 -5.79
C PRO A 291 21.24 1.10 -5.42
N PHE A 292 19.94 0.95 -5.20
CA PHE A 292 19.02 2.05 -4.96
C PHE A 292 18.87 2.29 -3.46
N CYS A 293 18.90 3.58 -3.08
CA CYS A 293 18.64 4.03 -1.70
C CYS A 293 19.65 3.49 -0.68
N TYR A 294 20.97 3.51 -0.91
CA TYR A 294 21.95 3.06 0.11
C TYR A 294 22.29 4.11 1.17
N THR A 295 22.33 5.37 0.76
CA THR A 295 22.54 6.57 1.58
C THR A 295 21.22 7.24 1.91
#